data_AF-A0A5E4HTU1-F1
#
_entry.id   AF-A0A5E4HTU1-F1
#
_cell.length_a   1.000
_cell.length_b   1.000
_cell.length_c   1.000
_cell.angle_alpha   90.00
_cell.angle_beta   90.00
_cell.angle_gamma   90.00
#
_symmetry.space_group_name_H-M   'P 1'
#
loop_
_entity.id
_entity.type
_entity.pdbx_description
1 polymer ?
#
loop_
_entity_poly.entity_id
_entity_poly.type
_entity_poly.pdbx_seq_one_letter_code
_entity_poly.pdbx_strand_id
1 'polypeptide(L)'
;MKCRSYIKHPRFRKNITSSQFTPKQLAAFYGFPPNTTGIGKKVAVIELGGAYNQGDLDTYFKSLGLTVKPVVFHSIDGGQNTSDGPDGADGEVMLDLCVIGAMAPGVEMHCYTAPNTDQGFLDAINQAITDKMDCISISWGAPEDQWSGPIVTAFNAAFQKAGAAGITVTVAAGDNGSTDGEIGNHVDFPASSPFVLACGGTSVLSVSPVNEVVWNDGSAGGATGGGVSGVLGLPTWQSKANVPGGRARGVPDVAGNADPNTGWIIMIDGQQYVIGGTSAVAPMWAALAACLSQVVGNVGFLNPFLYNQGGWARDIVSGNNGTYTSRVGWDACTGNGVPIGTKLLAMLQPTVPPTPPTPPTPPKPTQHTIVVTGSITVDGKPVT
;
A
#
# COMPACT_ATOMS: atom_id res chain seq x y z
N MET A 1 -17.24 12.66 15.83
CA MET A 1 -17.90 11.34 15.59
C MET A 1 -17.02 10.25 16.17
N LYS A 2 -17.51 9.01 16.27
CA LYS A 2 -16.67 7.82 16.48
C LYS A 2 -16.48 7.10 15.15
N CYS A 3 -15.23 6.86 14.78
CA CYS A 3 -14.88 5.99 13.67
C CYS A 3 -14.84 4.53 14.13
N ARG A 4 -14.87 3.61 13.18
CA ARG A 4 -14.72 2.16 13.39
C ARG A 4 -13.48 1.65 12.67
N SER A 5 -12.89 0.60 13.22
CA SER A 5 -11.91 -0.24 12.56
C SER A 5 -12.58 -1.13 11.50
N TYR A 6 -11.82 -1.55 10.49
CA TYR A 6 -12.28 -2.36 9.37
C TYR A 6 -11.64 -3.76 9.38
N ILE A 7 -11.71 -4.42 10.54
CA ILE A 7 -11.34 -5.83 10.70
C ILE A 7 -12.55 -6.76 10.51
N LYS A 8 -12.32 -7.92 9.89
CA LYS A 8 -13.29 -9.02 9.82
C LYS A 8 -12.68 -10.35 10.20
N HIS A 9 -13.45 -11.17 10.92
CA HIS A 9 -13.09 -12.54 11.27
C HIS A 9 -13.80 -13.57 10.38
N PRO A 10 -13.18 -14.73 10.10
CA PRO A 10 -13.81 -15.83 9.39
C PRO A 10 -15.06 -16.33 10.13
N ARG A 11 -16.16 -16.54 9.41
CA ARG A 11 -17.47 -16.84 10.01
C ARG A 11 -17.66 -18.29 10.40
N PHE A 12 -16.95 -19.20 9.74
CA PHE A 12 -17.00 -20.64 10.01
C PHE A 12 -15.62 -21.25 9.75
N ARG A 13 -15.16 -22.16 10.63
CA ARG A 13 -14.19 -23.20 10.25
C ARG A 13 -14.88 -24.17 9.28
N LYS A 14 -15.23 -23.75 8.06
CA LYS A 14 -15.86 -24.64 7.09
C LYS A 14 -14.80 -25.26 6.19
N ASN A 15 -14.86 -26.58 6.08
CA ASN A 15 -14.01 -27.46 5.28
C ASN A 15 -14.12 -27.20 3.76
N ILE A 16 -13.56 -26.11 3.28
CA ILE A 16 -13.18 -25.95 1.87
C ILE A 16 -11.86 -25.21 1.87
N THR A 17 -10.75 -25.94 1.69
CA THR A 17 -9.48 -25.50 1.04
C THR A 17 -9.15 -23.99 1.06
N SER A 18 -9.38 -23.27 2.16
CA SER A 18 -9.23 -21.82 2.21
C SER A 18 -7.75 -21.51 2.30
N SER A 19 -7.24 -20.85 1.28
CA SER A 19 -5.85 -20.38 1.29
C SER A 19 -5.79 -19.17 2.21
N GLN A 20 -5.31 -19.38 3.43
CA GLN A 20 -4.93 -18.31 4.34
C GLN A 20 -3.47 -17.95 4.05
N PHE A 21 -3.14 -16.67 4.16
CA PHE A 21 -1.83 -16.20 3.73
C PHE A 21 -1.11 -15.44 4.83
N THR A 22 0.18 -15.71 4.97
CA THR A 22 1.08 -14.76 5.61
C THR A 22 1.21 -13.50 4.75
N PRO A 23 1.46 -12.32 5.34
CA PRO A 23 1.71 -11.10 4.58
C PRO A 23 2.87 -11.26 3.57
N LYS A 24 3.89 -12.06 3.92
CA LYS A 24 5.01 -12.37 3.01
C LYS A 24 4.58 -13.12 1.74
N GLN A 25 3.62 -14.04 1.84
CA GLN A 25 3.06 -14.73 0.67
C GLN A 25 2.26 -13.76 -0.20
N LEU A 26 1.47 -12.87 0.39
CA LEU A 26 0.74 -11.85 -0.36
C LEU A 26 1.68 -10.81 -0.99
N ALA A 27 2.78 -10.47 -0.33
CA ALA A 27 3.82 -9.59 -0.90
C ALA A 27 4.39 -10.20 -2.19
N ALA A 28 4.70 -11.51 -2.16
CA ALA A 28 5.14 -12.23 -3.35
C ALA A 28 4.05 -12.30 -4.44
N PHE A 29 2.80 -12.56 -4.05
CA PHE A 29 1.65 -12.64 -4.95
C PHE A 29 1.34 -11.31 -5.68
N TYR A 30 1.47 -10.18 -4.98
CA TYR A 30 1.33 -8.84 -5.53
C TYR A 30 2.62 -8.30 -6.17
N GLY A 31 3.66 -9.13 -6.26
CA GLY A 31 4.91 -8.80 -6.91
C GLY A 31 5.58 -7.59 -6.27
N PHE A 32 5.62 -7.50 -4.94
CA PHE A 32 6.47 -6.53 -4.24
C PHE A 32 7.89 -6.58 -4.82
N PRO A 33 8.57 -5.43 -5.01
CA PRO A 33 9.90 -5.44 -5.59
C PRO A 33 10.86 -6.36 -4.81
N PRO A 34 11.63 -7.21 -5.51
CA PRO A 34 12.60 -8.06 -4.83
C PRO A 34 13.69 -7.21 -4.18
N ASN A 35 14.24 -7.68 -3.06
CA ASN A 35 15.31 -7.03 -2.31
C ASN A 35 14.98 -5.63 -1.76
N THR A 36 13.71 -5.23 -1.71
CA THR A 36 13.26 -4.07 -0.96
C THR A 36 12.68 -4.50 0.38
N THR A 37 13.08 -3.82 1.44
CA THR A 37 12.55 -4.03 2.79
C THR A 37 11.92 -2.76 3.37
N GLY A 38 11.94 -1.64 2.63
CA GLY A 38 11.59 -0.32 3.15
C GLY A 38 12.68 0.29 4.03
N ILE A 39 13.92 -0.21 3.96
CA ILE A 39 15.01 0.28 4.83
C ILE A 39 15.22 1.79 4.67
N GLY A 40 15.32 2.48 5.81
CA GLY A 40 15.47 3.93 5.87
C GLY A 40 14.16 4.70 5.66
N LYS A 41 13.01 4.03 5.68
CA LYS A 41 11.68 4.65 5.64
C LYS A 41 10.94 4.49 6.96
N LYS A 42 10.05 5.45 7.24
CA LYS A 42 9.17 5.49 8.40
C LYS A 42 7.71 5.37 7.97
N VAL A 43 6.99 4.46 8.59
CA VAL A 43 5.57 4.23 8.33
C VAL A 43 4.77 4.48 9.60
N ALA A 44 3.83 5.41 9.52
CA ALA A 44 2.87 5.69 10.58
C ALA A 44 1.65 4.78 10.44
N VAL A 45 1.14 4.30 11.57
CA VAL A 45 -0.23 3.79 11.72
C VAL A 45 -0.99 4.74 12.64
N ILE A 46 -2.21 5.09 12.27
CA ILE A 46 -3.07 6.00 13.06
C ILE A 46 -4.15 5.16 13.74
N GLU A 47 -4.14 5.18 15.08
CA GLU A 47 -4.99 4.32 15.90
C GLU A 47 -5.90 5.13 16.82
N LEU A 48 -7.17 4.73 16.90
CA LEU A 48 -8.20 5.42 17.69
C LEU A 48 -8.65 4.63 18.93
N GLY A 49 -7.94 3.55 19.25
CA GLY A 49 -8.19 2.68 20.40
C GLY A 49 -7.27 1.47 20.39
N GLY A 50 -7.38 0.65 21.43
CA GLY A 50 -6.67 -0.62 21.55
C GLY A 50 -5.17 -0.47 21.86
N ALA A 51 -4.47 -1.58 21.72
CA ALA A 51 -3.05 -1.70 21.96
C ALA A 51 -2.35 -2.68 21.02
N TYR A 52 -1.04 -2.50 20.91
CA TYR A 52 -0.12 -3.53 20.44
C TYR A 52 0.72 -4.09 21.59
N ASN A 53 1.11 -5.35 21.45
CA ASN A 53 2.10 -6.00 22.31
C ASN A 53 3.40 -6.21 21.53
N GLN A 54 4.48 -5.54 21.94
CA GLN A 54 5.78 -5.65 21.27
C GLN A 54 6.34 -7.09 21.29
N GLY A 55 6.13 -7.84 22.38
CA GLY A 55 6.59 -9.22 22.48
C GLY A 55 5.87 -10.16 21.50
N ASP A 56 4.60 -9.91 21.20
CA ASP A 56 3.83 -10.66 20.21
C ASP A 56 4.29 -10.32 18.80
N LEU A 57 4.53 -9.05 18.50
CA LEU A 57 5.12 -8.62 17.23
C LEU A 57 6.49 -9.29 17.02
N ASP A 58 7.36 -9.26 18.03
CA ASP A 58 8.69 -9.88 17.96
C ASP A 58 8.58 -11.40 17.72
N THR A 59 7.65 -12.07 18.42
CA THR A 59 7.38 -13.50 18.26
C THR A 59 6.88 -13.82 16.86
N TYR A 60 5.93 -13.03 16.36
CA TYR A 60 5.36 -13.17 15.03
C TYR A 60 6.40 -12.98 13.93
N PHE A 61 7.16 -11.88 13.96
CA PHE A 61 8.20 -11.63 12.95
C PHE A 61 9.30 -12.68 13.00
N LYS A 62 9.72 -13.13 14.19
CA LYS A 62 10.67 -14.24 14.33
C LYS A 62 10.13 -15.53 13.73
N SER A 63 8.83 -15.83 13.88
CA SER A 63 8.20 -17.01 13.27
C SER A 63 8.25 -16.99 11.74
N LEU A 64 8.29 -15.80 11.13
CA LEU A 64 8.44 -15.58 9.69
C LEU A 64 9.91 -15.51 9.24
N GLY A 65 10.87 -15.65 10.16
CA GLY A 65 12.30 -15.50 9.91
C GLY A 65 12.69 -14.04 9.60
N LEU A 66 11.97 -13.07 10.16
CA LEU A 66 12.19 -11.64 9.95
C LEU A 66 12.81 -11.00 11.19
N THR A 67 13.54 -9.91 10.95
CA THR A 67 14.02 -9.00 11.98
C THR A 67 13.43 -7.64 11.70
N VAL A 68 12.57 -7.18 12.59
CA VAL A 68 11.85 -5.90 12.49
C VAL A 68 12.19 -5.08 13.72
N LYS A 69 12.34 -3.77 13.56
CA LYS A 69 12.63 -2.87 14.69
C LYS A 69 11.39 -2.78 15.61
N PRO A 70 11.58 -2.55 16.92
CA PRO A 70 10.47 -2.25 17.81
C PRO A 70 9.66 -1.03 17.34
N VAL A 71 8.36 -1.07 17.59
CA VAL A 71 7.43 0.01 17.25
C VAL A 71 7.68 1.22 18.13
N VAL A 72 7.72 2.40 17.53
CA VAL A 72 7.81 3.67 18.24
C VAL A 72 6.40 4.16 18.55
N PHE A 73 6.05 4.24 19.84
CA PHE A 73 4.74 4.71 20.30
C PHE A 73 4.68 6.23 20.44
N HIS A 74 3.55 6.82 20.03
CA HIS A 74 3.22 8.24 20.17
C HIS A 74 1.84 8.41 20.80
N SER A 75 1.79 9.06 21.96
CA SER A 75 0.55 9.43 22.65
C SER A 75 0.07 10.80 22.17
N ILE A 76 -1.05 10.84 21.46
CA ILE A 76 -1.66 12.07 20.95
C ILE A 76 -2.90 12.39 21.78
N ASP A 77 -2.99 13.61 22.29
CA ASP A 77 -4.09 14.07 23.16
C ASP A 77 -4.39 13.14 24.34
N GLY A 78 -3.34 12.50 24.87
CA GLY A 78 -3.44 11.54 25.95
C GLY A 78 -3.89 10.14 25.54
N GLY A 79 -4.03 9.83 24.25
CA GLY A 79 -4.24 8.46 23.75
C GLY A 79 -3.14 7.51 24.23
N GLN A 80 -3.54 6.35 24.75
CA GLN A 80 -2.63 5.38 25.36
C GLN A 80 -2.70 4.03 24.64
N ASN A 81 -1.60 3.28 24.65
CA ASN A 81 -1.55 1.86 24.25
C ASN A 81 -2.29 1.01 25.30
N THR A 82 -3.62 1.01 25.27
CA THR A 82 -4.48 0.37 26.27
C THR A 82 -5.31 -0.72 25.63
N SER A 83 -5.02 -1.96 26.01
CA SER A 83 -5.68 -3.15 25.48
C SER A 83 -7.18 -3.13 25.77
N ASP A 84 -7.98 -3.40 24.75
CA ASP A 84 -9.41 -3.66 24.85
C ASP A 84 -9.81 -5.09 24.42
N GLY A 85 -8.81 -5.93 24.16
CA GLY A 85 -8.93 -7.36 23.86
C GLY A 85 -8.92 -7.67 22.35
N PRO A 86 -8.75 -8.94 21.97
CA PRO A 86 -8.52 -9.34 20.58
C PRO A 86 -9.73 -9.16 19.65
N ASP A 87 -10.93 -9.06 20.21
CA ASP A 87 -12.18 -8.75 19.49
C ASP A 87 -12.47 -7.23 19.45
N GLY A 88 -11.62 -6.42 20.10
CA GLY A 88 -11.65 -4.96 20.13
C GLY A 88 -10.73 -4.32 19.11
N ALA A 89 -10.23 -3.12 19.43
CA ALA A 89 -9.28 -2.40 18.60
C ALA A 89 -7.87 -3.02 18.61
N ASP A 90 -7.50 -3.85 19.59
CA ASP A 90 -6.20 -4.55 19.59
C ASP A 90 -5.98 -5.36 18.31
N GLY A 91 -7.03 -5.98 17.78
CA GLY A 91 -6.97 -6.73 16.54
C GLY A 91 -6.65 -5.87 15.31
N GLU A 92 -7.10 -4.62 15.30
CA GLU A 92 -6.78 -3.62 14.28
C GLU A 92 -5.31 -3.18 14.38
N VAL A 93 -4.89 -2.71 15.56
CA VAL A 93 -3.52 -2.23 15.77
C VAL A 93 -2.49 -3.32 15.45
N MET A 94 -2.74 -4.55 15.90
CA MET A 94 -1.86 -5.68 15.62
C MET A 94 -1.89 -6.09 14.15
N LEU A 95 -3.04 -6.06 13.47
CA LEU A 95 -3.14 -6.33 12.03
C LEU A 95 -2.26 -5.35 11.23
N ASP A 96 -2.42 -4.05 11.46
CA ASP A 96 -1.70 -2.99 10.76
C ASP A 96 -0.18 -3.17 10.88
N LEU A 97 0.30 -3.37 12.12
CA LEU A 97 1.72 -3.55 12.41
C LEU A 97 2.27 -4.88 11.88
N CYS A 98 1.51 -5.98 12.00
CA CYS A 98 1.89 -7.28 11.45
C CYS A 98 2.03 -7.23 9.92
N VAL A 99 1.10 -6.56 9.22
CA VAL A 99 1.13 -6.44 7.76
C VAL A 99 2.33 -5.60 7.33
N ILE A 100 2.52 -4.40 7.89
CA ILE A 100 3.65 -3.52 7.53
C ILE A 100 4.98 -4.21 7.79
N GLY A 101 5.20 -4.70 9.02
CA GLY A 101 6.49 -5.28 9.41
C GLY A 101 6.83 -6.57 8.66
N ALA A 102 5.83 -7.36 8.25
CA ALA A 102 6.08 -8.60 7.52
C ALA A 102 6.30 -8.38 6.01
N MET A 103 5.74 -7.31 5.43
CA MET A 103 5.90 -6.98 4.01
C MET A 103 7.05 -6.01 3.73
N ALA A 104 7.41 -5.17 4.70
CA ALA A 104 8.50 -4.20 4.63
C ALA A 104 9.33 -4.22 5.93
N PRO A 105 10.08 -5.31 6.23
CA PRO A 105 10.72 -5.52 7.54
C PRO A 105 11.82 -4.51 7.91
N GLY A 106 12.27 -3.68 6.97
CA GLY A 106 13.30 -2.67 7.16
C GLY A 106 12.77 -1.30 7.59
N VAL A 107 11.45 -1.09 7.59
CA VAL A 107 10.87 0.21 8.00
C VAL A 107 11.02 0.45 9.50
N GLU A 108 10.97 1.72 9.90
CA GLU A 108 10.64 2.12 11.26
C GLU A 108 9.12 2.30 11.36
N MET A 109 8.46 1.48 12.18
CA MET A 109 7.01 1.57 12.41
C MET A 109 6.71 2.52 13.57
N HIS A 110 5.78 3.44 13.35
CA HIS A 110 5.35 4.43 14.33
C HIS A 110 3.84 4.28 14.58
N CYS A 111 3.44 4.07 15.83
CA CYS A 111 2.03 3.94 16.22
C CYS A 111 1.58 5.24 16.90
N TYR A 112 0.70 5.99 16.23
CA TYR A 112 0.12 7.24 16.73
C TYR A 112 -1.28 6.96 17.26
N THR A 113 -1.42 6.93 18.59
CA THR A 113 -2.69 6.63 19.23
C THR A 113 -3.36 7.89 19.78
N ALA A 114 -4.62 8.08 19.43
CA ALA A 114 -5.42 9.22 19.85
C ALA A 114 -6.82 8.81 20.34
N PRO A 115 -7.54 9.67 21.08
CA PRO A 115 -8.95 9.45 21.36
C PRO A 115 -9.78 9.37 20.07
N ASN A 116 -10.73 8.44 20.01
CA ASN A 116 -11.70 8.29 18.90
C ASN A 116 -12.70 9.45 18.83
N THR A 117 -12.21 10.56 18.31
CA THR A 117 -12.90 11.83 18.11
C THR A 117 -12.34 12.48 16.84
N ASP A 118 -13.11 13.38 16.23
CA ASP A 118 -12.68 14.06 15.00
C ASP A 118 -11.36 14.84 15.22
N GLN A 119 -11.22 15.47 16.39
CA GLN A 119 -10.03 16.24 16.75
C GLN A 119 -8.82 15.33 16.97
N GLY A 120 -8.93 14.31 17.83
CA GLY A 120 -7.81 13.40 18.11
C GLY A 120 -7.31 12.67 16.86
N PHE A 121 -8.23 12.26 15.97
CA PHE A 121 -7.87 11.64 14.70
C PHE A 121 -7.10 12.62 13.79
N LEU A 122 -7.60 13.85 13.64
CA LEU A 122 -6.91 14.88 12.85
C LEU A 122 -5.55 15.24 13.44
N ASP A 123 -5.43 15.32 14.76
CA ASP A 123 -4.19 15.66 15.45
C ASP A 123 -3.14 14.55 15.32
N ALA A 124 -3.54 13.27 15.34
CA ALA A 124 -2.64 12.15 15.08
C ALA A 124 -2.06 12.22 13.65
N ILE A 125 -2.91 12.50 12.66
CA ILE A 125 -2.48 12.69 11.27
C ILE A 125 -1.50 13.88 11.18
N ASN A 126 -1.83 15.02 11.79
CA ASN A 126 -0.97 16.20 11.78
C ASN A 126 0.37 15.98 12.49
N GLN A 127 0.39 15.19 13.56
CA GLN A 127 1.63 14.84 14.24
C GLN A 127 2.50 13.94 13.36
N ALA A 128 1.94 12.91 12.72
CA ALA A 128 2.68 12.06 11.78
C ALA A 128 3.26 12.85 10.59
N ILE A 129 2.53 13.86 10.08
CA ILE A 129 3.04 14.79 9.07
C ILE A 129 4.20 15.63 9.63
N THR A 130 4.07 16.14 10.85
CA THR A 130 5.10 16.97 11.51
C THR A 130 6.39 16.19 11.76
N ASP A 131 6.26 14.91 12.10
CA ASP A 131 7.39 13.99 12.32
C ASP A 131 8.04 13.49 11.02
N LYS A 132 7.50 13.92 9.86
CA LYS A 132 8.01 13.63 8.51
C LYS A 132 8.05 12.13 8.23
N MET A 133 6.94 11.44 8.49
CA MET A 133 6.75 10.06 8.07
C MET A 133 6.81 9.95 6.55
N ASP A 134 7.22 8.79 6.01
CA ASP A 134 7.22 8.57 4.55
C ASP A 134 5.86 8.06 4.07
N CYS A 135 5.16 7.32 4.94
CA CYS A 135 3.82 6.81 4.71
C CYS A 135 2.95 6.95 5.97
N ILE A 136 1.66 7.17 5.81
CA ILE A 136 0.64 7.14 6.86
C ILE A 136 -0.44 6.14 6.43
N SER A 137 -0.60 5.07 7.20
CA SER A 137 -1.66 4.08 7.06
C SER A 137 -2.81 4.39 8.00
N ILE A 138 -4.04 4.31 7.48
CA ILE A 138 -5.27 4.58 8.22
C ILE A 138 -6.27 3.46 7.92
N SER A 139 -6.61 2.71 8.96
CA SER A 139 -7.55 1.59 8.91
C SER A 139 -8.86 1.89 9.69
N TRP A 140 -9.16 3.19 9.86
CA TRP A 140 -10.32 3.71 10.58
C TRP A 140 -11.14 4.67 9.72
N GLY A 141 -12.47 4.61 9.83
CA GLY A 141 -13.36 5.50 9.10
C GLY A 141 -14.82 5.44 9.52
N ALA A 142 -15.66 6.16 8.79
CA ALA A 142 -17.12 6.14 8.87
C ALA A 142 -17.75 6.73 7.58
N PRO A 143 -19.06 6.50 7.32
CA PRO A 143 -19.73 7.02 6.13
C PRO A 143 -19.54 8.54 6.00
N GLU A 144 -19.15 9.01 4.81
CA GLU A 144 -18.72 10.39 4.60
C GLU A 144 -19.80 11.44 4.92
N ASP A 145 -21.07 11.08 4.85
CA ASP A 145 -22.21 11.96 5.11
C ASP A 145 -22.50 12.15 6.61
N GLN A 146 -21.90 11.33 7.47
CA GLN A 146 -21.89 11.56 8.91
C GLN A 146 -20.93 12.69 9.30
N TRP A 147 -19.95 13.02 8.45
CA TRP A 147 -18.92 14.02 8.74
C TRP A 147 -19.39 15.43 8.39
N SER A 148 -19.20 16.39 9.31
CA SER A 148 -19.53 17.78 9.00
C SER A 148 -18.58 18.37 7.95
N GLY A 149 -19.09 19.25 7.08
CA GLY A 149 -18.30 19.90 6.03
C GLY A 149 -16.98 20.56 6.50
N PRO A 150 -16.95 21.27 7.65
CA PRO A 150 -15.71 21.80 8.21
C PRO A 150 -14.67 20.72 8.56
N ILE A 151 -15.11 19.57 9.09
CA ILE A 151 -14.19 18.47 9.42
C ILE A 151 -13.65 17.82 8.14
N VAL A 152 -14.50 17.55 7.15
CA VAL A 152 -14.07 17.07 5.83
C VAL A 152 -13.03 18.01 5.20
N THR A 153 -13.25 19.33 5.33
CA THR A 153 -12.30 20.35 4.85
C THR A 153 -10.96 20.27 5.59
N ALA A 154 -10.98 20.14 6.91
CA ALA A 154 -9.77 20.08 7.74
C ALA A 154 -8.91 18.84 7.45
N PHE A 155 -9.54 17.67 7.34
CA PHE A 155 -8.85 16.42 6.95
C PHE A 155 -8.27 16.52 5.54
N ASN A 156 -9.04 17.03 4.57
CA ASN A 156 -8.54 17.24 3.21
C ASN A 156 -7.32 18.18 3.18
N ALA A 157 -7.32 19.25 3.99
CA ALA A 157 -6.16 20.14 4.11
C ALA A 157 -4.94 19.43 4.72
N ALA A 158 -5.13 18.56 5.73
CA ALA A 158 -4.06 17.76 6.30
C ALA A 158 -3.48 16.77 5.26
N PHE A 159 -4.32 16.07 4.51
CA PHE A 159 -3.87 15.14 3.46
C PHE A 159 -3.18 15.84 2.29
N GLN A 160 -3.64 17.04 1.89
CA GLN A 160 -2.92 17.89 0.94
C GLN A 160 -1.52 18.24 1.45
N LYS A 161 -1.41 18.62 2.72
CA LYS A 161 -0.11 18.92 3.36
C LYS A 161 0.80 17.68 3.39
N ALA A 162 0.25 16.51 3.68
CA ALA A 162 0.98 15.24 3.64
C ALA A 162 1.54 14.98 2.23
N GLY A 163 0.69 15.06 1.20
CA GLY A 163 1.11 14.90 -0.19
C GLY A 163 2.18 15.90 -0.63
N ALA A 164 2.04 17.17 -0.25
CA ALA A 164 3.03 18.22 -0.52
C ALA A 164 4.37 18.00 0.21
N ALA A 165 4.35 17.32 1.36
CA ALA A 165 5.53 16.91 2.11
C ALA A 165 6.14 15.59 1.59
N GLY A 166 5.60 15.01 0.51
CA GLY A 166 6.07 13.75 -0.06
C GLY A 166 5.64 12.51 0.74
N ILE A 167 4.59 12.63 1.55
CA ILE A 167 4.07 11.55 2.38
C ILE A 167 2.94 10.84 1.63
N THR A 168 3.01 9.51 1.55
CA THR A 168 1.91 8.71 0.99
C THR A 168 0.87 8.45 2.08
N VAL A 169 -0.41 8.73 1.83
CA VAL A 169 -1.49 8.40 2.79
C VAL A 169 -2.36 7.31 2.19
N THR A 170 -2.49 6.18 2.87
CA THR A 170 -3.28 5.02 2.44
C THR A 170 -4.43 4.80 3.41
N VAL A 171 -5.66 4.64 2.89
CA VAL A 171 -6.87 4.56 3.73
C VAL A 171 -7.74 3.38 3.32
N ALA A 172 -8.15 2.56 4.28
CA ALA A 172 -9.10 1.46 4.06
C ALA A 172 -10.44 2.00 3.55
N ALA A 173 -11.02 1.35 2.52
CA ALA A 173 -12.24 1.85 1.87
C ALA A 173 -13.55 1.47 2.59
N GLY A 174 -13.48 0.68 3.65
CA GLY A 174 -14.62 0.17 4.42
C GLY A 174 -14.96 -1.29 4.11
N ASP A 175 -15.78 -1.90 4.98
CA ASP A 175 -16.06 -3.34 4.95
C ASP A 175 -17.56 -3.70 4.89
N ASN A 176 -18.39 -2.70 4.63
CA ASN A 176 -19.84 -2.84 4.65
C ASN A 176 -20.44 -2.63 3.24
N GLY A 177 -19.67 -2.96 2.21
CA GLY A 177 -20.09 -2.90 0.82
C GLY A 177 -20.40 -1.47 0.36
N SER A 178 -21.19 -1.36 -0.70
CA SER A 178 -21.57 -0.07 -1.28
C SER A 178 -22.45 0.79 -0.39
N THR A 179 -22.96 0.25 0.73
CA THR A 179 -23.86 0.97 1.64
C THR A 179 -23.16 1.52 2.87
N ASP A 180 -21.92 1.12 3.09
CA ASP A 180 -21.11 1.46 4.26
C ASP A 180 -21.85 1.29 5.62
N GLY A 181 -22.76 0.31 5.67
CA GLY A 181 -23.54 -0.02 6.87
C GLY A 181 -24.83 0.79 7.03
N GLU A 182 -25.17 1.64 6.06
CA GLU A 182 -26.37 2.48 6.07
C GLU A 182 -27.41 2.10 5.01
N ILE A 183 -28.51 2.87 4.96
CA ILE A 183 -29.52 2.77 3.90
C ILE A 183 -29.06 3.59 2.70
N GLY A 184 -29.04 2.96 1.53
CA GLY A 184 -28.58 3.61 0.29
C GLY A 184 -27.09 3.37 0.04
N ASN A 185 -26.53 4.08 -0.94
CA ASN A 185 -25.11 3.94 -1.25
C ASN A 185 -24.31 5.05 -0.60
N HIS A 186 -23.22 4.65 0.06
CA HIS A 186 -22.33 5.53 0.80
C HIS A 186 -20.89 5.09 0.58
N VAL A 187 -19.98 6.04 0.60
CA VAL A 187 -18.54 5.77 0.62
C VAL A 187 -17.96 6.22 1.95
N ASP A 188 -16.92 5.55 2.39
CA ASP A 188 -16.26 5.84 3.67
C ASP A 188 -15.38 7.09 3.59
N PHE A 189 -15.34 7.88 4.67
CA PHE A 189 -14.32 8.90 4.91
C PHE A 189 -13.43 8.49 6.10
N PRO A 190 -12.10 8.56 5.97
CA PRO A 190 -11.35 9.43 5.04
C PRO A 190 -11.06 8.88 3.63
N ALA A 191 -11.45 7.66 3.29
CA ALA A 191 -11.12 7.07 1.98
C ALA A 191 -11.65 7.89 0.79
N SER A 192 -12.80 8.54 0.94
CA SER A 192 -13.38 9.38 -0.12
C SER A 192 -12.60 10.68 -0.38
N SER A 193 -11.64 11.07 0.49
CA SER A 193 -10.73 12.18 0.23
C SER A 193 -9.99 12.00 -1.11
N PRO A 194 -9.90 13.04 -1.97
CA PRO A 194 -9.11 12.96 -3.20
C PRO A 194 -7.60 13.12 -2.96
N PHE A 195 -7.14 13.18 -1.71
CA PHE A 195 -5.73 13.36 -1.35
C PHE A 195 -5.13 12.15 -0.65
N VAL A 196 -5.86 11.04 -0.62
CA VAL A 196 -5.41 9.75 -0.09
C VAL A 196 -5.53 8.67 -1.15
N LEU A 197 -4.77 7.60 -1.01
CA LEU A 197 -4.91 6.39 -1.79
C LEU A 197 -5.93 5.47 -1.11
N ALA A 198 -7.16 5.45 -1.62
CA ALA A 198 -8.22 4.59 -1.07
C ALA A 198 -8.02 3.13 -1.46
N CYS A 199 -8.09 2.26 -0.46
CA CYS A 199 -7.70 0.85 -0.52
C CYS A 199 -8.91 -0.06 -0.31
N GLY A 200 -9.46 -0.62 -1.39
CA GLY A 200 -10.55 -1.61 -1.37
C GLY A 200 -10.08 -3.05 -1.24
N GLY A 201 -11.02 -3.98 -1.38
CA GLY A 201 -10.87 -5.37 -0.98
C GLY A 201 -11.20 -6.39 -2.07
N THR A 202 -10.45 -7.48 -2.07
CA THR A 202 -10.59 -8.64 -2.98
C THR A 202 -10.52 -9.96 -2.22
N SER A 203 -10.95 -11.04 -2.86
CA SER A 203 -10.79 -12.42 -2.39
C SER A 203 -9.78 -13.15 -3.28
N VAL A 204 -8.67 -13.63 -2.71
CA VAL A 204 -7.67 -14.42 -3.43
C VAL A 204 -8.05 -15.91 -3.36
N LEU A 205 -8.82 -16.36 -4.35
CA LEU A 205 -9.35 -17.73 -4.41
C LEU A 205 -8.28 -18.77 -4.81
N SER A 206 -7.27 -18.35 -5.59
CA SER A 206 -6.14 -19.18 -5.97
C SER A 206 -4.94 -18.33 -6.39
N VAL A 207 -3.74 -18.76 -6.03
CA VAL A 207 -2.48 -18.11 -6.46
C VAL A 207 -1.94 -18.66 -7.78
N SER A 208 -2.25 -19.92 -8.12
CA SER A 208 -1.78 -20.58 -9.34
C SER A 208 -2.75 -21.69 -9.80
N PRO A 209 -3.49 -21.50 -10.91
CA PRO A 209 -3.59 -20.25 -11.66
C PRO A 209 -4.17 -19.12 -10.80
N VAL A 210 -3.80 -17.87 -11.10
CA VAL A 210 -4.30 -16.70 -10.37
C VAL A 210 -5.82 -16.59 -10.56
N ASN A 211 -6.55 -16.52 -9.45
CA ASN A 211 -7.97 -16.23 -9.41
C ASN A 211 -8.25 -15.31 -8.23
N GLU A 212 -8.62 -14.06 -8.53
CA GLU A 212 -8.88 -13.02 -7.55
C GLU A 212 -10.10 -12.21 -8.01
N VAL A 213 -11.04 -12.00 -7.10
CA VAL A 213 -12.35 -11.40 -7.36
C VAL A 213 -12.66 -10.30 -6.35
N VAL A 214 -13.70 -9.50 -6.59
CA VAL A 214 -14.19 -8.53 -5.59
C VAL A 214 -14.54 -9.27 -4.29
N TRP A 215 -14.09 -8.74 -3.15
CA TRP A 215 -14.50 -9.28 -1.85
C TRP A 215 -15.95 -8.89 -1.55
N ASN A 216 -16.82 -9.90 -1.49
CA ASN A 216 -18.19 -9.76 -1.02
C ASN A 216 -18.73 -11.08 -0.49
N ASP A 217 -18.90 -11.11 0.83
CA ASP A 217 -19.31 -12.24 1.65
C ASP A 217 -20.76 -12.07 2.16
N GLY A 218 -21.52 -11.18 1.51
CA GLY A 218 -22.90 -10.83 1.85
C GLY A 218 -23.02 -9.95 3.10
N SER A 219 -24.27 -9.60 3.44
CA SER A 219 -24.63 -8.65 4.51
C SER A 219 -24.03 -8.96 5.88
N ALA A 220 -23.62 -10.20 6.06
CA ALA A 220 -23.23 -10.72 7.32
C ALA A 220 -21.68 -10.89 7.35
N GLY A 221 -21.02 -11.23 6.23
CA GLY A 221 -19.56 -11.45 6.19
C GLY A 221 -18.73 -10.27 5.73
N GLY A 222 -19.38 -9.19 5.28
CA GLY A 222 -18.71 -7.98 4.85
C GLY A 222 -18.44 -7.98 3.35
N ALA A 223 -18.11 -6.81 2.82
CA ALA A 223 -17.75 -6.61 1.43
C ALA A 223 -16.93 -5.33 1.33
N THR A 224 -16.07 -5.21 0.32
CA THR A 224 -15.29 -3.98 0.12
C THR A 224 -16.19 -2.77 0.00
N GLY A 225 -15.88 -1.70 0.72
CA GLY A 225 -16.42 -0.38 0.47
C GLY A 225 -16.00 0.11 -0.92
N GLY A 226 -16.84 0.96 -1.51
CA GLY A 226 -16.62 1.46 -2.86
C GLY A 226 -17.91 1.99 -3.47
N GLY A 227 -17.76 3.05 -4.27
CA GLY A 227 -18.89 3.79 -4.81
C GLY A 227 -18.49 5.12 -5.41
N VAL A 228 -19.42 6.07 -5.36
CA VAL A 228 -19.23 7.45 -5.81
C VAL A 228 -19.60 8.36 -4.65
N SER A 229 -18.71 9.28 -4.30
CA SER A 229 -18.93 10.24 -3.21
C SER A 229 -20.17 11.10 -3.48
N GLY A 230 -20.99 11.30 -2.45
CA GLY A 230 -22.05 12.30 -2.38
C GLY A 230 -21.55 13.68 -1.92
N VAL A 231 -20.32 13.77 -1.39
CA VAL A 231 -19.77 15.00 -0.80
C VAL A 231 -18.68 15.66 -1.66
N LEU A 232 -17.81 14.86 -2.28
CA LEU A 232 -16.56 15.33 -2.88
C LEU A 232 -16.59 15.23 -4.41
N GLY A 233 -16.28 16.34 -5.08
CA GLY A 233 -16.26 16.44 -6.53
C GLY A 233 -15.18 15.56 -7.19
N LEU A 234 -15.38 15.22 -8.47
CA LEU A 234 -14.44 14.39 -9.23
C LEU A 234 -13.10 15.10 -9.40
N PRO A 235 -11.99 14.56 -8.87
CA PRO A 235 -10.67 15.15 -9.10
C PRO A 235 -10.25 15.01 -10.56
N THR A 236 -9.51 15.99 -11.06
CA THR A 236 -9.12 16.06 -12.49
C THR A 236 -8.32 14.84 -12.95
N TRP A 237 -7.47 14.29 -12.09
CA TRP A 237 -6.71 13.08 -12.39
C TRP A 237 -7.57 11.81 -12.51
N GLN A 238 -8.79 11.78 -11.95
CA GLN A 238 -9.74 10.67 -12.06
C GLN A 238 -10.72 10.84 -13.24
N SER A 239 -10.68 11.96 -13.95
CA SER A 239 -11.66 12.31 -15.01
C SER A 239 -11.77 11.28 -16.15
N LYS A 240 -10.72 10.51 -16.41
CA LYS A 240 -10.68 9.48 -17.46
C LYS A 240 -11.00 8.07 -16.97
N ALA A 241 -11.30 7.90 -15.68
CA ALA A 241 -11.58 6.60 -15.06
C ALA A 241 -13.01 6.08 -15.29
N ASN A 242 -13.86 6.84 -16.00
CA ASN A 242 -15.27 6.51 -16.25
C ASN A 242 -16.05 6.26 -14.94
N VAL A 243 -15.80 7.06 -13.90
CA VAL A 243 -16.55 7.00 -12.64
C VAL A 243 -18.05 7.16 -12.94
N PRO A 244 -18.95 6.31 -12.41
CA PRO A 244 -20.38 6.43 -12.61
C PRO A 244 -20.89 7.85 -12.33
N GLY A 245 -21.64 8.42 -13.28
CA GLY A 245 -22.14 9.80 -13.22
C GLY A 245 -21.09 10.88 -13.53
N GLY A 246 -19.79 10.60 -13.44
CA GLY A 246 -18.70 11.45 -13.93
C GLY A 246 -18.57 12.81 -13.25
N ARG A 247 -19.09 12.98 -12.03
CA ARG A 247 -19.15 14.29 -11.34
C ARG A 247 -18.53 14.30 -9.94
N ALA A 248 -18.37 13.15 -9.31
CA ALA A 248 -17.87 13.03 -7.95
C ALA A 248 -16.74 11.99 -7.85
N ARG A 249 -15.97 12.04 -6.77
CA ARG A 249 -14.83 11.14 -6.49
C ARG A 249 -15.33 9.70 -6.43
N GLY A 250 -14.77 8.83 -7.27
CA GLY A 250 -15.05 7.39 -7.23
C GLY A 250 -14.11 6.67 -6.26
N VAL A 251 -14.61 5.76 -5.43
CA VAL A 251 -13.84 4.97 -4.43
C VAL A 251 -13.95 3.48 -4.79
N PRO A 252 -12.89 2.66 -4.61
CA PRO A 252 -11.53 2.99 -4.16
C PRO A 252 -10.60 3.39 -5.33
N ASP A 253 -9.33 3.64 -5.04
CA ASP A 253 -8.30 3.87 -6.07
C ASP A 253 -7.60 2.57 -6.49
N VAL A 254 -7.40 1.68 -5.53
CA VAL A 254 -6.69 0.41 -5.62
C VAL A 254 -7.33 -0.62 -4.69
N ALA A 255 -6.95 -1.88 -4.81
CA ALA A 255 -7.40 -2.95 -3.90
C ALA A 255 -6.28 -3.92 -3.51
N GLY A 256 -6.61 -4.85 -2.63
CA GLY A 256 -5.80 -5.99 -2.20
C GLY A 256 -6.65 -7.00 -1.45
N ASN A 257 -6.07 -8.12 -1.01
CA ASN A 257 -6.81 -9.19 -0.35
C ASN A 257 -7.41 -8.68 0.96
N ALA A 258 -8.72 -8.80 1.11
CA ALA A 258 -9.46 -8.35 2.29
C ALA A 258 -10.48 -9.40 2.75
N ASP A 259 -10.69 -10.49 2.00
CA ASP A 259 -11.64 -11.50 2.41
C ASP A 259 -11.12 -12.30 3.62
N PRO A 260 -11.82 -12.32 4.76
CA PRO A 260 -11.41 -13.11 5.92
C PRO A 260 -11.36 -14.62 5.63
N ASN A 261 -12.14 -15.13 4.67
CA ASN A 261 -12.08 -16.54 4.26
C ASN A 261 -10.82 -16.86 3.45
N THR A 262 -10.14 -15.87 2.89
CA THR A 262 -8.80 -15.98 2.29
C THR A 262 -7.81 -15.08 3.03
N GLY A 263 -8.00 -14.93 4.34
CA GLY A 263 -7.45 -13.83 5.12
C GLY A 263 -5.97 -13.92 5.46
N TRP A 264 -5.55 -12.92 6.23
CA TRP A 264 -4.19 -12.68 6.69
C TRP A 264 -3.93 -13.41 8.00
N ILE A 265 -2.92 -14.27 8.02
CA ILE A 265 -2.44 -14.91 9.24
C ILE A 265 -1.61 -13.89 10.00
N ILE A 266 -2.08 -13.48 11.18
CA ILE A 266 -1.40 -12.55 12.07
C ILE A 266 -1.30 -13.13 13.49
N MET A 267 -0.70 -12.38 14.42
CA MET A 267 -0.64 -12.74 15.83
C MET A 267 -1.25 -11.62 16.67
N ILE A 268 -2.12 -11.99 17.62
CA ILE A 268 -2.72 -11.08 18.61
C ILE A 268 -2.69 -11.82 19.95
N ASP A 269 -2.24 -11.15 21.02
CA ASP A 269 -2.19 -11.70 22.38
C ASP A 269 -1.56 -13.12 22.47
N GLY A 270 -0.46 -13.31 21.74
CA GLY A 270 0.28 -14.57 21.65
C GLY A 270 -0.40 -15.71 20.89
N GLN A 271 -1.56 -15.48 20.24
CA GLN A 271 -2.29 -16.47 19.44
C GLN A 271 -2.29 -16.09 17.96
N GLN A 272 -2.31 -17.10 17.08
CA GLN A 272 -2.49 -16.87 15.64
C GLN A 272 -3.96 -16.65 15.32
N TYR A 273 -4.23 -15.57 14.60
CA TYR A 273 -5.54 -15.24 14.08
C TYR A 273 -5.51 -15.15 12.56
N VAL A 274 -6.69 -15.30 11.95
CA VAL A 274 -6.91 -15.00 10.55
C VAL A 274 -7.87 -13.84 10.51
N ILE A 275 -7.44 -12.75 9.90
CA ILE A 275 -8.22 -11.51 9.80
C ILE A 275 -8.30 -11.08 8.34
N GLY A 276 -9.44 -10.50 7.96
CA GLY A 276 -9.64 -9.79 6.71
C GLY A 276 -10.09 -8.36 6.98
N GLY A 277 -10.83 -7.79 6.04
CA GLY A 277 -11.19 -6.39 6.00
C GLY A 277 -10.19 -5.55 5.22
N THR A 278 -10.68 -4.41 4.73
CA THR A 278 -9.87 -3.42 4.00
C THR A 278 -8.80 -2.78 4.88
N SER A 279 -8.92 -2.92 6.21
CA SER A 279 -7.86 -2.62 7.17
C SER A 279 -6.55 -3.32 6.87
N ALA A 280 -6.55 -4.53 6.27
CA ALA A 280 -5.29 -5.17 5.91
C ALA A 280 -4.65 -4.56 4.64
N VAL A 281 -5.42 -3.80 3.86
CA VAL A 281 -5.02 -3.33 2.53
C VAL A 281 -4.36 -1.95 2.57
N ALA A 282 -4.80 -1.06 3.46
CA ALA A 282 -4.10 0.20 3.72
C ALA A 282 -2.62 0.00 4.16
N PRO A 283 -2.32 -0.79 5.22
CA PRO A 283 -0.96 -1.09 5.64
C PRO A 283 -0.17 -1.84 4.56
N MET A 284 -0.82 -2.71 3.78
CA MET A 284 -0.19 -3.35 2.61
C MET A 284 0.32 -2.31 1.61
N TRP A 285 -0.52 -1.34 1.23
CA TRP A 285 -0.11 -0.28 0.30
C TRP A 285 0.92 0.69 0.91
N ALA A 286 0.86 0.96 2.22
CA ALA A 286 1.90 1.72 2.91
C ALA A 286 3.25 0.99 2.88
N ALA A 287 3.27 -0.32 3.13
CA ALA A 287 4.47 -1.15 3.02
C ALA A 287 5.02 -1.17 1.58
N LEU A 288 4.15 -1.29 0.58
CA LEU A 288 4.55 -1.19 -0.83
C LEU A 288 5.17 0.18 -1.13
N ALA A 289 4.52 1.27 -0.72
CA ALA A 289 5.00 2.63 -0.93
C ALA A 289 6.36 2.87 -0.25
N ALA A 290 6.60 2.32 0.94
CA ALA A 290 7.90 2.36 1.61
C ALA A 290 8.97 1.58 0.83
N CYS A 291 8.66 0.38 0.36
CA CYS A 291 9.54 -0.44 -0.48
C CYS A 291 9.90 0.26 -1.80
N LEU A 292 8.93 0.90 -2.47
CA LEU A 292 9.17 1.73 -3.65
C LEU A 292 10.06 2.92 -3.29
N SER A 293 9.74 3.61 -2.18
CA SER A 293 10.45 4.81 -1.75
C SER A 293 11.91 4.56 -1.37
N GLN A 294 12.23 3.34 -0.91
CA GLN A 294 13.61 2.92 -0.67
C GLN A 294 14.46 3.04 -1.95
N VAL A 295 13.86 2.81 -3.12
CA VAL A 295 14.58 2.77 -4.40
C VAL A 295 14.55 4.12 -5.11
N VAL A 296 13.40 4.78 -5.16
CA VAL A 296 13.20 5.99 -6.01
C VAL A 296 13.16 7.30 -5.23
N GLY A 297 13.32 7.26 -3.90
CA GLY A 297 12.97 8.38 -3.04
C GLY A 297 11.47 8.44 -2.77
N ASN A 298 11.00 9.40 -1.97
CA ASN A 298 9.63 9.41 -1.50
C ASN A 298 8.62 9.53 -2.65
N VAL A 299 7.71 8.56 -2.74
CA VAL A 299 6.72 8.50 -3.82
C VAL A 299 5.52 9.43 -3.60
N GLY A 300 5.28 9.86 -2.36
CA GLY A 300 4.30 10.88 -2.01
C GLY A 300 2.88 10.65 -2.52
N PHE A 301 2.24 11.70 -3.03
CA PHE A 301 0.88 11.62 -3.53
C PHE A 301 0.80 10.90 -4.88
N LEU A 302 0.50 9.60 -4.82
CA LEU A 302 0.54 8.68 -5.97
C LEU A 302 -0.63 8.78 -6.94
N ASN A 303 -1.81 9.24 -6.50
CA ASN A 303 -3.05 9.10 -7.30
C ASN A 303 -2.92 9.69 -8.71
N PRO A 304 -2.42 10.92 -8.94
CA PRO A 304 -2.32 11.47 -10.30
C PRO A 304 -1.40 10.65 -11.21
N PHE A 305 -0.33 10.09 -10.65
CA PHE A 305 0.58 9.22 -11.39
C PHE A 305 -0.12 7.92 -11.78
N LEU A 306 -0.74 7.23 -10.81
CA LEU A 306 -1.38 5.93 -11.02
C LEU A 306 -2.48 5.99 -12.08
N TYR A 307 -3.33 7.01 -12.06
CA TYR A 307 -4.42 7.17 -13.03
C TYR A 307 -3.96 7.60 -14.42
N ASN A 308 -2.72 8.09 -14.56
CA ASN A 308 -2.13 8.44 -15.85
C ASN A 308 -1.29 7.30 -16.45
N GLN A 309 -1.04 6.22 -15.69
CA GLN A 309 -0.28 5.06 -16.13
C GLN A 309 -1.17 3.83 -16.27
N GLY A 310 -0.86 2.96 -17.23
CA GLY A 310 -1.55 1.68 -17.43
C GLY A 310 -0.62 0.49 -17.22
N GLY A 311 -1.18 -0.67 -16.89
CA GLY A 311 -0.45 -1.94 -16.85
C GLY A 311 0.37 -2.22 -15.58
N TRP A 312 0.30 -1.34 -14.58
CA TRP A 312 0.91 -1.54 -13.25
C TRP A 312 0.04 -2.33 -12.28
N ALA A 313 -1.25 -2.48 -12.58
CA ALA A 313 -2.20 -3.27 -11.81
C ALA A 313 -2.66 -4.52 -12.57
N ARG A 314 -3.05 -5.54 -11.82
CA ARG A 314 -3.92 -6.62 -12.31
C ARG A 314 -5.37 -6.19 -12.10
N ASP A 315 -6.11 -6.15 -13.19
CA ASP A 315 -7.51 -5.75 -13.23
C ASP A 315 -8.42 -6.83 -12.62
N ILE A 316 -9.38 -6.43 -11.79
CA ILE A 316 -10.32 -7.34 -11.12
C ILE A 316 -11.68 -7.14 -11.75
N VAL A 317 -12.11 -8.12 -12.54
CA VAL A 317 -13.26 -7.96 -13.46
C VAL A 317 -14.45 -8.88 -13.12
N SER A 318 -14.46 -9.46 -11.92
CA SER A 318 -15.50 -10.37 -11.47
C SER A 318 -15.92 -10.09 -10.03
N GLY A 319 -17.23 -9.96 -9.81
CA GLY A 319 -17.85 -9.71 -8.52
C GLY A 319 -18.44 -8.30 -8.39
N ASN A 320 -19.05 -8.04 -7.24
CA ASN A 320 -19.75 -6.79 -6.90
C ASN A 320 -19.61 -6.54 -5.39
N ASN A 321 -19.87 -5.33 -4.93
CA ASN A 321 -19.89 -5.00 -3.49
C ASN A 321 -21.29 -4.64 -2.96
N GLY A 322 -22.33 -5.17 -3.60
CA GLY A 322 -23.71 -4.74 -3.41
C GLY A 322 -24.23 -4.06 -4.67
N THR A 323 -24.25 -2.73 -4.71
CA THR A 323 -24.77 -1.97 -5.85
C THR A 323 -23.82 -1.93 -7.04
N TYR A 324 -22.51 -1.78 -6.81
CA TYR A 324 -21.54 -1.62 -7.88
C TYR A 324 -20.96 -2.96 -8.30
N THR A 325 -20.71 -3.12 -9.60
CA THR A 325 -20.13 -4.34 -10.19
C THR A 325 -18.79 -4.00 -10.81
N SER A 326 -17.83 -4.90 -10.63
CA SER A 326 -16.51 -4.81 -11.27
C SER A 326 -16.60 -4.89 -12.79
N ARG A 327 -15.58 -4.35 -13.47
CA ARG A 327 -15.52 -4.30 -14.94
C ARG A 327 -14.08 -4.08 -15.39
N VAL A 328 -13.83 -4.16 -16.70
CA VAL A 328 -12.52 -3.80 -17.26
C VAL A 328 -12.20 -2.32 -16.98
N GLY A 329 -11.00 -2.06 -16.47
CA GLY A 329 -10.53 -0.74 -16.07
C GLY A 329 -11.09 -0.33 -14.71
N TRP A 330 -11.03 0.98 -14.41
CA TRP A 330 -11.46 1.45 -13.09
C TRP A 330 -12.94 1.11 -12.80
N ASP A 331 -13.19 0.56 -11.60
CA ASP A 331 -14.53 0.28 -11.09
C ASP A 331 -14.71 0.68 -9.62
N ALA A 332 -15.96 0.82 -9.21
CA ALA A 332 -16.35 1.26 -7.86
C ALA A 332 -16.38 0.12 -6.82
N CYS A 333 -15.62 -0.96 -7.06
CA CYS A 333 -15.37 -2.03 -6.10
C CYS A 333 -13.88 -2.12 -5.77
N THR A 334 -13.02 -2.11 -6.79
CA THR A 334 -11.57 -2.38 -6.67
C THR A 334 -10.69 -1.31 -7.28
N GLY A 335 -11.28 -0.22 -7.77
CA GLY A 335 -10.55 0.88 -8.37
C GLY A 335 -9.81 0.42 -9.61
N ASN A 336 -8.52 0.71 -9.72
CA ASN A 336 -7.68 0.24 -10.83
C ASN A 336 -7.23 -1.23 -10.67
N GLY A 337 -7.68 -1.92 -9.62
CA GLY A 337 -7.31 -3.30 -9.30
C GLY A 337 -6.17 -3.40 -8.27
N VAL A 338 -5.44 -4.51 -8.32
CA VAL A 338 -4.41 -4.87 -7.32
C VAL A 338 -2.99 -4.64 -7.86
N PRO A 339 -1.98 -4.36 -7.01
CA PRO A 339 -0.68 -3.97 -7.51
C PRO A 339 0.08 -5.11 -8.19
N ILE A 340 0.89 -4.73 -9.18
CA ILE A 340 2.08 -5.48 -9.61
C ILE A 340 3.28 -4.62 -9.22
N GLY A 341 3.77 -4.78 -7.99
CA GLY A 341 4.75 -3.88 -7.37
C GLY A 341 6.03 -3.67 -8.19
N THR A 342 6.53 -4.72 -8.84
CA THR A 342 7.69 -4.66 -9.75
C THR A 342 7.45 -3.76 -10.96
N LYS A 343 6.24 -3.78 -11.53
CA LYS A 343 5.89 -2.89 -12.64
C LYS A 343 5.72 -1.45 -12.17
N LEU A 344 5.11 -1.25 -11.00
CA LEU A 344 5.05 0.08 -10.36
C LEU A 344 6.45 0.67 -10.17
N LEU A 345 7.37 -0.11 -9.61
CA LEU A 345 8.76 0.34 -9.43
C LEU A 345 9.42 0.73 -10.76
N ALA A 346 9.29 -0.13 -11.78
CA ALA A 346 9.87 0.13 -13.09
C ALA A 346 9.32 1.43 -13.73
N MET A 347 8.06 1.77 -13.49
CA MET A 347 7.45 3.00 -14.00
C MET A 347 7.85 4.26 -13.20
N LEU A 348 8.16 4.11 -11.92
CA LEU A 348 8.60 5.21 -11.06
C LEU A 348 10.09 5.54 -11.24
N GLN A 349 10.88 4.59 -11.74
CA GLN A 349 12.29 4.84 -12.03
C GLN A 349 12.43 5.78 -13.24
N PRO A 350 13.32 6.79 -13.17
CA PRO A 350 13.64 7.61 -14.33
C PRO A 350 14.19 6.71 -15.44
N THR A 351 13.74 6.93 -16.68
CA THR A 351 14.29 6.22 -17.84
C THR A 351 15.77 6.59 -17.97
N VAL A 352 16.68 5.65 -17.71
CA VAL A 352 18.09 5.85 -18.03
C VAL A 352 18.18 5.86 -19.57
N PRO A 353 18.63 6.94 -20.21
CA PRO A 353 18.86 6.93 -21.65
C PRO A 353 19.84 5.80 -21.98
N PRO A 354 19.63 5.04 -23.09
CA PRO A 354 20.58 4.02 -23.48
C PRO A 354 21.98 4.64 -23.56
N THR A 355 22.95 4.03 -22.88
CA THR A 355 24.33 4.47 -22.93
C THR A 355 24.79 4.43 -24.39
N PRO A 356 25.34 5.53 -24.96
CA PRO A 356 25.89 5.50 -26.30
C PRO A 356 26.91 4.36 -26.41
N PRO A 357 26.94 3.60 -27.52
CA PRO A 357 27.90 2.52 -27.68
C PRO A 357 29.31 3.06 -27.49
N THR A 358 30.09 2.37 -26.66
CA THR A 358 31.50 2.73 -26.42
C THR A 358 32.25 2.68 -27.76
N PRO A 359 32.98 3.74 -28.15
CA PRO A 359 33.80 3.70 -29.35
C PRO A 359 34.77 2.50 -29.29
N PRO A 360 35.00 1.79 -30.41
CA PRO A 360 35.92 0.68 -30.43
C PRO A 360 37.31 1.11 -29.96
N THR A 361 37.91 0.33 -29.08
CA THR A 361 39.26 0.57 -28.58
C THR A 361 40.25 0.57 -29.75
N PRO A 362 41.11 1.60 -29.92
CA PRO A 362 42.12 1.60 -30.96
C PRO A 362 43.03 0.36 -30.84
N PRO A 363 43.41 -0.27 -31.96
CA PRO A 363 44.30 -1.43 -31.92
C PRO A 363 45.64 -1.06 -31.26
N LYS A 364 46.10 -1.95 -30.38
CA LYS A 364 47.38 -1.81 -29.68
C LYS A 364 48.52 -1.74 -30.72
N PRO A 365 49.43 -0.74 -30.65
CA PRO A 365 50.57 -0.66 -31.56
C PRO A 365 51.41 -1.93 -31.46
N THR A 366 51.55 -2.65 -32.57
CA THR A 366 52.46 -3.80 -32.67
C THR A 366 53.86 -3.26 -32.95
N GLN A 367 54.80 -3.45 -32.02
CA GLN A 367 56.20 -3.16 -32.28
C GLN A 367 56.73 -4.19 -33.28
N HIS A 368 57.00 -3.74 -34.51
CA HIS A 368 57.78 -4.53 -35.46
C HIS A 368 59.27 -4.24 -35.25
N THR A 369 60.02 -5.25 -34.78
CA THR A 369 61.47 -5.21 -34.76
C THR A 369 61.97 -5.40 -36.19
N ILE A 370 62.52 -4.35 -36.80
CA ILE A 370 63.19 -4.44 -38.11
C ILE A 370 64.58 -5.01 -37.87
N VAL A 371 64.84 -6.24 -38.32
CA VAL A 371 66.19 -6.78 -38.41
C VAL A 371 66.78 -6.33 -39.75
N VAL A 372 67.66 -5.32 -39.71
CA VAL A 372 68.40 -4.88 -40.89
C VAL A 372 69.56 -5.84 -41.11
N THR A 373 69.50 -6.65 -42.18
CA THR A 373 70.64 -7.38 -42.72
C THR A 373 70.97 -6.80 -44.09
N GLY A 374 71.93 -5.89 -44.13
CA GLY A 374 72.41 -5.30 -45.36
C GLY A 374 73.81 -4.73 -45.15
N SER A 375 74.77 -5.19 -45.95
CA SER A 375 76.11 -4.61 -46.02
C SER A 375 76.04 -3.27 -46.78
N ILE A 376 76.71 -2.26 -46.24
CA ILE A 376 76.80 -0.94 -46.86
C ILE A 376 78.04 -0.90 -47.75
N THR A 377 77.86 -0.53 -49.02
CA THR A 377 78.94 -0.20 -49.95
C THR A 377 78.88 1.29 -50.25
N VAL A 378 80.02 1.98 -50.17
CA VAL A 378 80.19 3.36 -50.67
C VAL A 378 81.24 3.31 -51.78
N ASP A 379 80.93 3.90 -52.93
CA ASP A 379 81.78 3.93 -54.14
C ASP A 379 82.28 2.55 -54.60
N GLY A 380 81.44 1.53 -54.47
CA GLY A 380 81.71 0.19 -55.00
C GLY A 380 82.66 -0.67 -54.16
N LYS A 381 82.98 -0.31 -52.92
CA LYS A 381 83.73 -1.16 -51.98
C LYS A 381 82.94 -1.40 -50.68
N PRO A 382 82.97 -2.62 -50.11
CA PRO A 382 82.30 -2.90 -48.85
C PRO A 382 82.99 -2.18 -47.68
N VAL A 383 82.20 -1.56 -46.83
CA VAL A 383 82.65 -1.00 -45.54
C VAL A 383 82.50 -2.11 -44.50
N THR A 384 83.61 -2.57 -43.91
CA THR A 384 83.57 -3.48 -42.74
C THR A 384 83.17 -2.73 -41.48
#